data_AF-A0ABD5MX39-F1
#
_entry.id   AF-A0ABD5MX39-F1
#
_cell.length_a   1.000
_cell.length_b   1.000
_cell.length_c   1.000
_cell.angle_alpha   90.00
_cell.angle_beta   90.00
_cell.angle_gamma   90.00
#
_symmetry.space_group_name_H-M   'P 1'
#
loop_
_entity.id
_entity.type
_entity.pdbx_description
1 polymer ?
#
loop_
_entity_poly.entity_id
_entity_poly.type
_entity_poly.pdbx_seq_one_letter_code
_entity_poly.pdbx_strand_id
1 'polypeptide(L)'
;MRLYKKEGNSIQILSFPNDDVEKGDYLLVEDSKVNRKLITQVIDIQFASVPGLLEELLRDSSTQEQVTGENFDPLGVSSHINHIQDACMLICKIRGTILNDKLRVNSSWLPSRSKSGITKIPINSLLAHTGIDKDLPINIGRTKDGFPLNITAHDLDGRLNIITGKKGTGKSHLSKLLVLGLVDYGATIVVLDLNGEYTGLGLSAKGGDNKYSNRVHVLTPGANFKVSLAQMGLSVILKIMIHALGLPGTSTREFKHIWKTLCQQRRISLEALGEAIKQSGGNMHVRDALFSRYYSLVNSGFFTDNEELATSFEKLFEKTKKEGGALVINLKDVSTVDRQIVLEYTLGNLVKILSQWKIKSVFLFAEEAHLYLRETYWEDIITRMRHFGLFTNFVTNQPDTIKENIYRQADSIFLFNFTNERDLETVSKAARVDSETVKSIAQELPPHHCLVIGKAVNDFPVMTKVRALDIKTLGQTRLFFTKN
;
A
#
# COMPACT_ATOMS: atom_id res chain seq x y z
N MET A 1 7.41 10.14 -34.07
CA MET A 1 8.00 8.87 -33.55
C MET A 1 8.30 7.79 -34.60
N ARG A 2 9.37 6.98 -34.43
CA ARG A 2 9.73 5.80 -35.26
C ARG A 2 10.35 4.65 -34.45
N LEU A 3 10.09 3.40 -34.81
CA LEU A 3 10.73 2.23 -34.17
C LEU A 3 12.23 2.17 -34.52
N TYR A 4 13.09 2.14 -33.51
CA TYR A 4 14.55 2.06 -33.68
C TYR A 4 15.07 0.64 -33.46
N LYS A 5 14.87 0.08 -32.26
CA LYS A 5 15.47 -1.19 -31.83
C LYS A 5 14.53 -1.96 -30.90
N LYS A 6 14.64 -3.29 -30.87
CA LYS A 6 14.00 -4.15 -29.86
C LYS A 6 15.05 -5.07 -29.24
N GLU A 7 15.08 -5.12 -27.91
CA GLU A 7 15.95 -6.00 -27.14
C GLU A 7 15.15 -6.65 -26.00
N GLY A 8 15.03 -7.98 -26.03
CA GLY A 8 14.19 -8.71 -25.07
C GLY A 8 12.75 -8.19 -25.08
N ASN A 9 12.31 -7.69 -23.91
CA ASN A 9 11.00 -7.08 -23.68
C ASN A 9 11.01 -5.54 -23.74
N SER A 10 12.11 -4.94 -24.19
CA SER A 10 12.26 -3.49 -24.36
C SER A 10 12.23 -3.11 -25.85
N ILE A 11 11.64 -1.95 -26.15
CA ILE A 11 11.64 -1.33 -27.47
C ILE A 11 12.15 0.10 -27.32
N GLN A 12 13.02 0.50 -28.23
CA GLN A 12 13.51 1.87 -28.36
C GLN A 12 12.79 2.55 -29.51
N ILE A 13 12.21 3.71 -29.23
CA ILE A 13 11.46 4.53 -30.18
C ILE A 13 12.17 5.88 -30.31
N LEU A 14 12.52 6.26 -31.54
CA LEU A 14 13.00 7.59 -31.83
C LEU A 14 11.81 8.56 -31.80
N SER A 15 11.94 9.62 -31.01
CA SER A 15 10.96 10.69 -30.84
C SER A 15 11.59 12.01 -31.23
N PHE A 16 10.79 12.91 -31.78
CA PHE A 16 11.24 14.24 -32.20
C PHE A 16 10.62 15.33 -31.31
N PRO A 17 11.14 16.56 -31.29
CA PRO A 17 10.67 17.62 -30.37
C PRO A 17 9.17 17.93 -30.39
N ASN A 18 8.49 17.65 -31.50
CA ASN A 18 7.05 17.87 -31.64
C ASN A 18 6.20 16.74 -31.03
N ASP A 19 6.81 15.60 -30.68
CA ASP A 19 6.13 14.47 -30.05
C ASP A 19 6.01 14.74 -28.54
N ASP A 20 4.80 15.05 -28.06
CA ASP A 20 4.50 15.23 -26.62
C ASP A 20 4.38 13.87 -25.91
N VAL A 21 5.53 13.34 -25.49
CA VAL A 21 5.64 12.04 -24.83
C VAL A 21 6.50 12.16 -23.59
N GLU A 22 5.97 11.68 -22.47
CA GLU A 22 6.67 11.71 -21.20
C GLU A 22 6.79 10.32 -20.57
N LYS A 23 7.66 10.20 -19.57
CA LYS A 23 7.84 8.97 -18.80
C LYS A 23 6.55 8.54 -18.11
N GLY A 24 6.25 7.25 -18.21
CA GLY A 24 5.01 6.62 -17.74
C GLY A 24 3.92 6.54 -18.79
N ASP A 25 4.02 7.28 -19.90
CA ASP A 25 3.03 7.27 -20.97
C ASP A 25 2.97 5.91 -21.68
N TYR A 26 1.79 5.59 -22.18
CA TYR A 26 1.57 4.41 -23.00
C TYR A 26 1.51 4.79 -24.48
N LEU A 27 2.24 4.03 -25.28
CA LEU A 27 2.26 4.13 -26.73
C LEU A 27 1.69 2.86 -27.34
N LEU A 28 0.96 3.04 -28.44
CA LEU A 28 0.40 2.01 -29.27
C LEU A 28 1.17 1.97 -30.59
N VAL A 29 1.82 0.85 -30.86
CA VAL A 29 2.54 0.61 -32.12
C VAL A 29 1.65 -0.25 -33.01
N GLU A 30 1.04 0.37 -34.01
CA GLU A 30 0.06 -0.26 -34.89
C GLU A 30 0.68 -0.68 -36.23
N ASP A 31 0.53 -1.96 -36.58
CA ASP A 31 0.90 -2.47 -37.90
C ASP A 31 -0.38 -2.79 -38.70
N SER A 32 -0.74 -1.88 -39.60
CA SER A 32 -1.97 -1.94 -40.38
C SER A 32 -2.05 -3.16 -41.29
N LYS A 33 -0.90 -3.75 -41.69
CA LYS A 33 -0.90 -4.91 -42.60
C LYS A 33 -1.39 -6.18 -41.95
N VAL A 34 -1.07 -6.36 -40.67
CA VAL A 34 -1.43 -7.56 -39.90
C VAL A 34 -2.57 -7.30 -38.93
N ASN A 35 -3.08 -6.06 -38.88
CA ASN A 35 -4.12 -5.60 -37.98
C ASN A 35 -3.81 -5.96 -36.50
N ARG A 36 -2.58 -5.66 -36.08
CA ARG A 36 -2.10 -5.89 -34.72
C ARG A 36 -1.53 -4.62 -34.13
N LYS A 37 -1.73 -4.44 -32.83
CA LYS A 37 -1.20 -3.31 -32.09
C LYS A 37 -0.37 -3.82 -30.92
N LEU A 38 0.81 -3.25 -30.71
CA LEU A 38 1.68 -3.53 -29.57
C LEU A 38 1.54 -2.40 -28.55
N ILE A 39 1.32 -2.75 -27.28
CA ILE A 39 1.25 -1.78 -26.19
C ILE A 39 2.61 -1.70 -25.54
N THR A 40 3.17 -0.50 -25.48
CA THR A 40 4.45 -0.22 -24.85
C THR A 40 4.32 0.93 -23.86
N GLN A 41 5.04 0.87 -22.74
CA GLN A 41 5.09 1.96 -21.75
C GLN A 41 6.47 2.60 -21.78
N VAL A 42 6.53 3.93 -21.85
CA VAL A 42 7.78 4.70 -21.75
C VAL A 42 8.28 4.62 -20.31
N ILE A 43 9.44 4.02 -20.10
CA ILE A 43 10.08 3.91 -18.78
C ILE A 43 11.23 4.89 -18.61
N ASP A 44 11.81 5.39 -19.69
CA ASP A 44 12.89 6.37 -19.67
C ASP A 44 12.95 7.15 -20.99
N ILE A 45 13.50 8.36 -20.95
CA ILE A 45 13.67 9.25 -22.10
C ILE A 45 15.12 9.77 -22.09
N GLN A 46 15.84 9.54 -23.18
CA GLN A 46 17.25 9.91 -23.31
C GLN A 46 17.44 10.70 -24.61
N PHE A 47 18.54 11.44 -24.74
CA PHE A 47 18.92 12.01 -26.03
C PHE A 47 19.29 10.89 -27.02
N ALA A 48 18.96 11.08 -28.29
CA ALA A 48 19.40 10.16 -29.33
C ALA A 48 20.92 10.24 -29.47
N SER A 49 21.60 9.09 -29.41
CA SER A 49 23.05 9.02 -29.63
C SER A 49 23.33 9.14 -31.13
N VAL A 50 23.69 10.34 -31.57
CA VAL A 50 24.10 10.63 -32.95
C VAL A 50 25.62 10.75 -33.01
N PRO A 51 26.31 9.93 -33.82
CA PRO A 51 27.77 10.06 -34.00
C PRO A 51 28.15 11.47 -34.49
N GLY A 52 29.19 12.07 -33.91
CA GLY A 52 29.65 13.41 -34.27
C GLY A 52 28.94 14.56 -33.54
N LEU A 53 27.93 14.28 -32.72
CA LEU A 53 27.13 15.31 -32.03
C LEU A 53 27.95 16.12 -31.02
N LEU A 54 28.86 15.47 -30.29
CA LEU A 54 29.69 16.15 -29.30
C LEU A 54 30.64 17.15 -29.99
N GLU A 55 31.24 16.75 -31.10
CA GLU A 55 32.12 17.59 -31.91
C GLU A 55 31.37 18.80 -32.48
N GLU A 56 30.13 18.60 -32.93
CA GLU A 56 29.27 19.68 -33.45
C GLU A 56 28.89 20.67 -32.34
N LEU A 57 28.44 20.19 -31.17
CA LEU A 57 28.09 21.03 -30.01
C LEU A 57 29.29 21.87 -29.51
N LEU A 58 30.49 21.30 -29.50
CA LEU A 58 31.72 22.02 -29.15
C LEU A 58 32.11 23.07 -30.21
N ARG A 59 31.81 22.83 -31.50
CA ARG A 59 32.04 23.80 -32.58
C ARG A 59 31.07 24.98 -32.52
N ASP A 60 29.79 24.73 -32.24
CA ASP A 60 28.78 25.79 -32.13
C ASP A 60 29.05 26.71 -30.92
N SER A 61 29.46 26.14 -29.78
CA SER A 61 29.81 26.95 -28.60
C SER A 61 31.04 27.83 -28.79
N SER A 62 32.03 27.39 -29.58
CA SER A 62 33.27 28.16 -29.84
C SER A 62 33.11 29.24 -30.92
N THR A 63 32.17 29.09 -31.85
CA THR A 63 31.91 30.11 -32.89
C THR A 63 31.16 31.33 -32.36
N GLN A 64 30.35 31.18 -31.31
CA GLN A 64 29.63 32.30 -30.67
C GLN A 64 30.54 33.31 -29.96
N GLU A 65 31.75 32.92 -29.53
CA GLU A 65 32.64 33.80 -28.76
C GLU A 65 33.66 34.57 -29.63
N GLN A 66 33.93 34.15 -30.87
CA GLN A 66 35.11 34.65 -31.62
C GLN A 66 34.88 35.04 -33.09
N VAL A 67 33.69 34.83 -33.68
CA VAL A 67 33.48 35.10 -35.11
C VAL A 67 32.24 35.99 -35.33
N THR A 68 32.46 37.23 -35.77
CA THR A 68 31.40 38.11 -36.25
C THR A 68 31.13 37.84 -37.73
N GLY A 69 29.99 37.21 -38.04
CA GLY A 69 29.51 36.98 -39.41
C GLY A 69 28.01 36.71 -39.43
N GLU A 70 27.33 37.06 -40.53
CA GLU A 70 25.91 36.72 -40.71
C GLU A 70 25.78 35.27 -41.17
N ASN A 71 25.01 34.47 -40.43
CA ASN A 71 24.78 33.07 -40.75
C ASN A 71 23.72 32.97 -41.86
N PHE A 72 24.14 32.72 -43.10
CA PHE A 72 23.25 32.67 -44.27
C PHE A 72 22.83 31.22 -44.57
N ASP A 73 21.62 30.85 -44.14
CA ASP A 73 21.03 29.50 -44.34
C ASP A 73 19.76 29.56 -45.24
N PRO A 74 19.91 29.69 -46.57
CA PRO A 74 18.80 29.79 -47.50
C PRO A 74 17.97 28.50 -47.63
N LEU A 75 18.49 27.36 -47.15
CA LEU A 75 17.86 26.04 -47.26
C LEU A 75 17.30 25.53 -45.92
N GLY A 76 17.45 26.28 -44.84
CA GLY A 76 16.99 25.88 -43.51
C GLY A 76 17.70 24.66 -42.96
N VAL A 77 18.95 24.39 -43.34
CA VAL A 77 19.74 23.23 -42.89
C VAL A 77 19.94 23.26 -41.38
N SER A 78 20.15 24.44 -40.78
CA SER A 78 20.31 24.59 -39.34
C SER A 78 19.07 24.11 -38.58
N SER A 79 17.86 24.33 -39.12
CA SER A 79 16.63 23.82 -38.52
C SER A 79 16.53 22.30 -38.53
N HIS A 80 17.05 21.65 -39.58
CA HIS A 80 17.09 20.19 -39.68
C HIS A 80 18.15 19.59 -38.75
N ILE A 81 19.30 20.25 -38.61
CA ILE A 81 20.35 19.84 -37.68
C ILE A 81 19.82 19.92 -36.24
N ASN A 82 19.23 21.05 -35.84
CA ASN A 82 18.63 21.20 -34.51
C ASN A 82 17.57 20.12 -34.25
N HIS A 83 16.75 19.79 -35.25
CA HIS A 83 15.76 18.72 -35.13
C HIS A 83 16.36 17.33 -34.89
N ILE A 84 17.57 17.07 -35.40
CA ILE A 84 18.33 15.84 -35.16
C ILE A 84 19.01 15.89 -33.79
N GLN A 85 19.59 17.03 -33.41
CA GLN A 85 20.24 17.23 -32.11
C GLN A 85 19.26 17.05 -30.95
N ASP A 86 18.03 17.57 -31.10
CA ASP A 86 16.97 17.48 -30.09
C ASP A 86 16.17 16.17 -30.17
N ALA A 87 16.54 15.24 -31.06
CA ALA A 87 15.87 13.96 -31.14
C ALA A 87 16.10 13.15 -29.87
N CYS A 88 15.03 12.52 -29.38
CA CYS A 88 15.03 11.73 -28.16
C CYS A 88 14.88 10.23 -28.47
N MET A 89 15.49 9.40 -27.64
CA MET A 89 15.30 7.96 -27.59
C MET A 89 14.38 7.62 -26.41
N LEU A 90 13.18 7.14 -26.71
CA LEU A 90 12.25 6.63 -25.72
C LEU A 90 12.58 5.16 -25.45
N ILE A 91 12.90 4.84 -24.20
CA ILE A 91 13.06 3.45 -23.76
C ILE A 91 11.72 2.97 -23.25
N CYS A 92 11.16 1.98 -23.94
CA CYS A 92 9.81 1.48 -23.67
C CYS A 92 9.83 0.00 -23.27
N LYS A 93 8.95 -0.41 -22.37
CA LYS A 93 8.70 -1.83 -22.04
C LYS A 93 7.42 -2.30 -22.70
N ILE A 94 7.45 -3.49 -23.31
CA ILE A 94 6.27 -4.11 -23.92
C ILE A 94 5.37 -4.65 -22.80
N ARG A 95 4.07 -4.32 -22.88
CA ARG A 95 3.05 -4.68 -21.89
C ARG A 95 1.99 -5.64 -22.40
N GLY A 96 1.88 -5.78 -23.72
CA GLY A 96 0.95 -6.71 -24.34
C GLY A 96 0.71 -6.38 -25.81
N THR A 97 -0.20 -7.12 -26.41
CA THR A 97 -0.67 -6.92 -27.78
C THR A 97 -2.18 -6.84 -27.81
N ILE A 98 -2.73 -6.06 -28.74
CA ILE A 98 -4.15 -6.08 -29.07
C ILE A 98 -4.27 -6.74 -30.44
N LEU A 99 -5.07 -7.80 -30.50
CA LEU A 99 -5.40 -8.53 -31.72
C LEU A 99 -6.92 -8.56 -31.86
N ASN A 100 -7.45 -7.97 -32.94
CA ASN A 100 -8.90 -7.86 -33.17
C ASN A 100 -9.62 -7.28 -31.94
N ASP A 101 -9.14 -6.15 -31.43
CA ASP A 101 -9.62 -5.43 -30.24
C ASP A 101 -9.60 -6.21 -28.92
N LYS A 102 -8.98 -7.41 -28.89
CA LYS A 102 -8.78 -8.19 -27.67
C LYS A 102 -7.35 -8.09 -27.18
N LEU A 103 -7.19 -7.73 -25.92
CA LEU A 103 -5.90 -7.70 -25.26
C LEU A 103 -5.36 -9.12 -25.05
N ARG A 104 -4.08 -9.33 -25.37
CA ARG A 104 -3.31 -10.54 -25.09
C ARG A 104 -1.97 -10.18 -24.47
N VAL A 105 -1.61 -10.86 -23.39
CA VAL A 105 -0.38 -10.60 -22.62
C VAL A 105 0.87 -11.07 -23.38
N ASN A 106 0.75 -12.12 -24.20
CA ASN A 106 1.91 -12.66 -24.94
C ASN A 106 2.20 -11.86 -26.22
N SER A 107 3.41 -11.30 -26.29
CA SER A 107 3.93 -10.56 -27.45
C SER A 107 5.06 -11.32 -28.15
N SER A 108 4.73 -12.43 -28.83
CA SER A 108 5.70 -13.14 -29.70
C SER A 108 5.88 -12.48 -31.07
N TRP A 109 5.32 -11.30 -31.28
CA TRP A 109 5.25 -10.61 -32.57
C TRP A 109 5.99 -9.27 -32.50
N LEU A 110 6.69 -8.93 -33.58
CA LEU A 110 7.41 -7.68 -33.74
C LEU A 110 6.77 -6.85 -34.88
N PRO A 111 6.31 -5.62 -34.61
CA PRO A 111 5.73 -4.74 -35.62
C PRO A 111 6.76 -4.30 -36.69
N SER A 112 6.27 -3.99 -37.90
CA SER A 112 7.09 -3.49 -39.00
C SER A 112 7.77 -2.16 -38.66
N ARG A 113 9.10 -2.09 -38.77
CA ARG A 113 9.85 -0.85 -38.49
C ARG A 113 9.45 0.34 -39.37
N SER A 114 9.16 0.11 -40.66
CA SER A 114 8.90 1.17 -41.63
C SER A 114 7.43 1.47 -41.85
N LYS A 115 6.53 0.55 -41.47
CA LYS A 115 5.10 0.66 -41.78
C LYS A 115 4.21 0.82 -40.55
N SER A 116 4.78 0.74 -39.35
CA SER A 116 3.99 0.90 -38.13
C SER A 116 3.79 2.37 -37.77
N GLY A 117 2.55 2.71 -37.42
CA GLY A 117 2.23 3.98 -36.77
C GLY A 117 2.46 3.89 -35.26
N ILE A 118 2.91 4.97 -34.64
CA ILE A 118 3.10 5.05 -33.19
C ILE A 118 2.27 6.23 -32.68
N THR A 119 1.35 5.96 -31.76
CA THR A 119 0.46 6.98 -31.18
C THR A 119 0.37 6.81 -29.67
N LYS A 120 0.13 7.89 -28.92
CA LYS A 120 -0.13 7.83 -27.49
C LYS A 120 -1.54 7.27 -27.23
N ILE A 121 -1.68 6.37 -26.24
CA ILE A 121 -2.97 5.83 -25.82
C ILE A 121 -3.28 6.28 -24.38
N PRO A 122 -4.42 6.96 -24.14
CA PRO A 122 -4.84 7.32 -22.79
C PRO A 122 -5.02 6.09 -21.90
N ILE A 123 -4.59 6.20 -20.64
CA ILE A 123 -4.63 5.09 -19.68
C ILE A 123 -6.05 4.55 -19.48
N ASN A 124 -7.06 5.42 -19.42
CA ASN A 124 -8.45 4.98 -19.26
C ASN A 124 -8.95 4.17 -20.46
N SER A 125 -8.51 4.54 -21.67
CA SER A 125 -8.79 3.77 -22.88
C SER A 125 -8.08 2.42 -22.82
N LEU A 126 -6.81 2.38 -22.40
CA LEU A 126 -6.07 1.14 -22.22
C LEU A 126 -6.75 0.21 -21.21
N LEU A 127 -7.13 0.71 -20.04
CA LEU A 127 -7.81 -0.06 -19.01
C LEU A 127 -9.21 -0.51 -19.44
N ALA A 128 -9.88 0.20 -20.36
CA ALA A 128 -11.16 -0.26 -20.90
C ALA A 128 -11.02 -1.55 -21.74
N HIS A 129 -9.85 -1.78 -22.36
CA HIS A 129 -9.60 -2.98 -23.17
C HIS A 129 -9.34 -4.25 -22.33
N THR A 130 -9.23 -4.13 -21.01
CA THR A 130 -9.04 -5.29 -20.13
C THR A 130 -10.35 -6.00 -19.79
N GLY A 131 -11.50 -5.37 -20.10
CA GLY A 131 -12.83 -6.00 -19.99
C GLY A 131 -13.27 -6.32 -18.57
N ILE A 132 -12.73 -5.65 -17.55
CA ILE A 132 -13.13 -5.87 -16.15
C ILE A 132 -14.32 -4.98 -15.79
N ASP A 133 -15.32 -5.59 -15.17
CA ASP A 133 -16.52 -4.91 -14.68
C ASP A 133 -16.16 -3.78 -13.71
N LYS A 134 -16.83 -2.64 -13.88
CA LYS A 134 -16.53 -1.39 -13.14
C LYS A 134 -17.41 -1.22 -11.91
N ASP A 135 -17.89 -2.32 -11.34
CA ASP A 135 -18.74 -2.28 -10.17
C ASP A 135 -17.96 -1.79 -8.94
N LEU A 136 -18.62 -0.98 -8.11
CA LEU A 136 -18.06 -0.40 -6.88
C LEU A 136 -16.75 0.41 -7.10
N PRO A 137 -16.74 1.44 -7.97
CA PRO A 137 -15.53 2.20 -8.30
C PRO A 137 -15.09 3.19 -7.20
N ILE A 138 -13.88 2.99 -6.68
CA ILE A 138 -13.17 3.93 -5.80
C ILE A 138 -12.25 4.82 -6.65
N ASN A 139 -12.59 6.11 -6.73
CA ASN A 139 -11.72 7.09 -7.39
C ASN A 139 -10.50 7.40 -6.51
N ILE A 140 -9.32 6.93 -6.93
CA ILE A 140 -8.07 7.12 -6.19
C ILE A 140 -7.33 8.41 -6.57
N GLY A 141 -7.63 8.97 -7.75
CA GLY A 141 -6.87 10.10 -8.25
C GLY A 141 -7.15 10.44 -9.70
N ARG A 142 -6.19 11.13 -10.30
CA ARG A 142 -6.16 11.45 -11.73
C ARG A 142 -4.87 10.94 -12.36
N THR A 143 -4.98 10.41 -13.57
CA THR A 143 -3.83 10.15 -14.42
C THR A 143 -3.18 11.46 -14.83
N LYS A 144 -1.98 11.37 -15.40
CA LYS A 144 -1.23 12.53 -15.89
C LYS A 144 -2.02 13.35 -16.91
N ASP A 145 -2.72 12.68 -17.82
CA ASP A 145 -3.59 13.30 -18.84
C ASP A 145 -4.89 13.90 -18.24
N GLY A 146 -5.01 13.99 -16.90
CA GLY A 146 -6.12 14.63 -16.20
C GLY A 146 -7.37 13.78 -16.01
N PHE A 147 -7.42 12.58 -16.57
CA PHE A 147 -8.57 11.68 -16.46
C PHE A 147 -8.66 11.01 -15.08
N PRO A 148 -9.87 10.75 -14.55
CA PRO A 148 -10.02 10.05 -13.28
C PRO A 148 -9.52 8.60 -13.38
N LEU A 149 -8.70 8.19 -12.40
CA LEU A 149 -8.32 6.79 -12.22
C LEU A 149 -9.18 6.16 -11.12
N ASN A 150 -9.90 5.12 -11.48
CA ASN A 150 -10.72 4.35 -10.56
C ASN A 150 -10.15 2.94 -10.44
N ILE A 151 -10.07 2.45 -9.20
CA ILE A 151 -9.97 1.02 -8.90
C ILE A 151 -11.32 0.58 -8.36
N THR A 152 -11.60 -0.71 -8.30
CA THR A 152 -12.86 -1.23 -7.74
C THR A 152 -12.65 -1.72 -6.31
N ALA A 153 -13.73 -1.79 -5.51
CA ALA A 153 -13.67 -2.45 -4.21
C ALA A 153 -13.24 -3.93 -4.34
N HIS A 154 -13.55 -4.59 -5.46
CA HIS A 154 -13.14 -5.97 -5.78
C HIS A 154 -11.63 -6.12 -5.99
N ASP A 155 -10.93 -5.05 -6.34
CA ASP A 155 -9.47 -5.04 -6.43
C ASP A 155 -8.79 -5.09 -5.06
N LEU A 156 -9.56 -4.84 -3.99
CA LEU A 156 -9.11 -4.93 -2.59
C LEU A 156 -9.72 -6.15 -1.87
N ASP A 157 -10.93 -6.56 -2.24
CA ASP A 157 -11.67 -7.69 -1.66
C ASP A 157 -10.97 -9.03 -1.95
N GLY A 158 -10.65 -9.80 -0.92
CA GLY A 158 -9.89 -11.05 -1.06
C GLY A 158 -8.39 -10.85 -1.33
N ARG A 159 -7.88 -9.62 -1.27
CA ARG A 159 -6.52 -9.27 -1.71
C ARG A 159 -5.61 -8.83 -0.57
N LEU A 160 -4.31 -8.94 -0.82
CA LEU A 160 -3.26 -8.33 0.00
C LEU A 160 -2.67 -7.16 -0.78
N ASN A 161 -2.69 -5.96 -0.18
CA ASN A 161 -2.14 -4.77 -0.81
C ASN A 161 -1.04 -4.16 0.06
N ILE A 162 -0.04 -3.58 -0.59
CA ILE A 162 1.06 -2.89 0.09
C ILE A 162 1.12 -1.45 -0.39
N ILE A 163 1.07 -0.50 0.54
CA ILE A 163 1.23 0.93 0.32
C ILE A 163 2.58 1.34 0.92
N THR A 164 3.53 1.71 0.06
CA THR A 164 4.91 2.01 0.49
C THR A 164 5.50 3.24 -0.19
N GLY A 165 6.55 3.81 0.39
CA GLY A 165 7.00 5.18 0.10
C GLY A 165 7.76 5.82 1.25
N LYS A 166 8.57 6.84 0.97
CA LYS A 166 9.20 7.66 2.02
C LYS A 166 8.17 8.33 2.95
N LYS A 167 8.61 8.77 4.13
CA LYS A 167 7.76 9.59 5.02
C LYS A 167 7.35 10.89 4.30
N GLY A 168 6.12 11.35 4.51
CA GLY A 168 5.60 12.59 3.92
C GLY A 168 5.14 12.53 2.45
N THR A 169 5.20 11.38 1.77
CA THR A 169 4.85 11.29 0.34
C THR A 169 3.36 11.14 0.03
N GLY A 170 2.52 10.84 1.03
CA GLY A 170 1.07 10.69 0.87
C GLY A 170 0.52 9.27 1.07
N LYS A 171 1.31 8.32 1.59
CA LYS A 171 0.85 6.93 1.87
C LYS A 171 -0.43 6.86 2.70
N SER A 172 -0.42 7.47 3.88
CA SER A 172 -1.57 7.48 4.79
C SER A 172 -2.77 8.20 4.17
N HIS A 173 -2.53 9.18 3.29
CA HIS A 173 -3.59 9.87 2.56
C HIS A 173 -4.31 8.95 1.58
N LEU A 174 -3.58 8.18 0.77
CA LEU A 174 -4.16 7.14 -0.07
C LEU A 174 -4.87 6.08 0.76
N SER A 175 -4.25 5.63 1.86
CA SER A 175 -4.88 4.65 2.75
C SER A 175 -6.22 5.14 3.32
N LYS A 176 -6.32 6.40 3.76
CA LYS A 176 -7.57 7.02 4.22
C LYS A 176 -8.61 7.07 3.10
N LEU A 177 -8.18 7.38 1.88
CA LEU A 177 -9.07 7.37 0.70
C LEU A 177 -9.66 5.98 0.48
N LEU A 178 -8.83 4.94 0.52
CA LEU A 178 -9.28 3.55 0.34
C LEU A 178 -10.22 3.10 1.47
N VAL A 179 -9.90 3.44 2.73
CA VAL A 179 -10.78 3.19 3.89
C VAL A 179 -12.16 3.81 3.65
N LEU A 180 -12.21 5.09 3.30
CA LEU A 180 -13.48 5.80 3.10
C LEU A 180 -14.26 5.30 1.87
N GLY A 181 -13.57 4.95 0.78
CA GLY A 181 -14.19 4.37 -0.42
C GLY A 181 -14.81 2.99 -0.14
N LEU A 182 -14.13 2.14 0.63
CA LEU A 182 -14.67 0.85 1.06
C LEU A 182 -15.85 1.01 2.03
N VAL A 183 -15.75 1.98 2.96
CA VAL A 183 -16.87 2.35 3.84
C VAL A 183 -18.07 2.74 2.99
N ASP A 184 -17.94 3.60 1.97
CA ASP A 184 -19.07 3.98 1.10
C ASP A 184 -19.81 2.77 0.47
N TYR A 185 -19.15 1.60 0.34
CA TYR A 185 -19.75 0.34 -0.13
C TYR A 185 -20.18 -0.64 0.96
N GLY A 186 -20.32 -0.18 2.21
CA GLY A 186 -20.81 -1.02 3.31
C GLY A 186 -19.74 -1.92 3.94
N ALA A 187 -18.46 -1.74 3.62
CA ALA A 187 -17.40 -2.58 4.19
C ALA A 187 -17.18 -2.32 5.68
N THR A 188 -16.82 -3.37 6.40
CA THR A 188 -16.31 -3.28 7.77
C THR A 188 -14.79 -3.22 7.75
N ILE A 189 -14.23 -2.21 8.39
CA ILE A 189 -12.80 -1.90 8.34
C ILE A 189 -12.25 -1.80 9.76
N VAL A 190 -11.07 -2.36 9.98
CA VAL A 190 -10.26 -2.15 11.18
C VAL A 190 -8.97 -1.46 10.77
N VAL A 191 -8.65 -0.36 11.44
CA VAL A 191 -7.40 0.38 11.25
C VAL A 191 -6.56 0.28 12.50
N LEU A 192 -5.32 -0.19 12.38
CA LEU A 192 -4.31 -0.14 13.42
C LEU A 192 -3.51 1.15 13.26
N ASP A 193 -3.86 2.16 14.05
CA ASP A 193 -3.38 3.54 13.91
C ASP A 193 -2.32 3.85 14.96
N LEU A 194 -1.04 3.76 14.57
CA LEU A 194 0.08 3.96 15.48
C LEU A 194 0.40 5.42 15.74
N ASN A 195 0.16 6.25 14.73
CA ASN A 195 0.50 7.66 14.79
C ASN A 195 -0.71 8.55 15.13
N GLY A 196 -1.91 7.97 15.21
CA GLY A 196 -3.17 8.68 15.47
C GLY A 196 -3.69 9.45 14.26
N GLU A 197 -3.25 9.07 13.05
CA GLU A 197 -3.52 9.76 11.79
C GLU A 197 -4.94 9.55 11.26
N TYR A 198 -5.62 8.49 11.70
CA TYR A 198 -6.95 8.07 11.24
C TYR A 198 -8.06 8.47 12.22
N THR A 199 -7.71 8.90 13.42
CA THR A 199 -8.67 9.37 14.44
C THR A 199 -9.56 10.53 13.96
N GLY A 200 -9.10 11.31 12.98
CA GLY A 200 -9.84 12.42 12.36
C GLY A 200 -10.71 12.05 11.15
N LEU A 201 -10.81 10.77 10.75
CA LEU A 201 -11.57 10.34 9.56
C LEU A 201 -13.03 10.78 9.57
N GLY A 202 -13.66 10.82 10.75
CA GLY A 202 -15.05 11.26 10.95
C GLY A 202 -15.22 12.77 11.03
N LEU A 203 -14.19 13.58 10.76
CA LEU A 203 -14.26 15.04 10.85
C LEU A 203 -13.91 15.66 9.50
N SER A 204 -14.58 16.75 9.14
CA SER A 204 -14.25 17.60 7.99
C SER A 204 -12.95 18.37 8.23
N ALA A 205 -12.32 18.86 7.16
CA ALA A 205 -11.07 19.62 7.26
C ALA A 205 -11.18 20.88 8.13
N LYS A 206 -12.38 21.48 8.21
CA LYS A 206 -12.66 22.70 8.99
C LYS A 206 -12.97 22.46 10.47
N GLY A 207 -13.05 21.20 10.91
CA GLY A 207 -13.43 20.86 12.28
C GLY A 207 -14.95 20.88 12.43
N GLY A 208 -15.56 19.71 12.27
CA GLY A 208 -17.00 19.48 12.34
C GLY A 208 -17.30 18.11 11.74
N ASP A 209 -18.48 17.56 12.03
CA ASP A 209 -18.86 16.24 11.54
C ASP A 209 -18.92 16.19 10.00
N ASN A 210 -18.49 15.07 9.44
CA ASN A 210 -18.61 14.76 8.02
C ASN A 210 -19.58 13.59 7.81
N LYS A 211 -19.80 13.17 6.56
CA LYS A 211 -20.72 12.06 6.27
C LYS A 211 -20.33 10.71 6.89
N TYR A 212 -19.13 10.57 7.44
CA TYR A 212 -18.61 9.35 8.06
C TYR A 212 -18.59 9.41 9.59
N SER A 213 -18.96 10.51 10.25
CA SER A 213 -18.85 10.67 11.71
C SER A 213 -19.53 9.54 12.50
N ASN A 214 -20.73 9.13 12.08
CA ASN A 214 -21.48 8.06 12.74
C ASN A 214 -20.95 6.65 12.44
N ARG A 215 -20.02 6.52 11.49
CA ARG A 215 -19.52 5.25 10.94
C ARG A 215 -18.04 5.02 11.26
N VAL A 216 -17.35 6.03 11.80
CA VAL A 216 -15.97 5.93 12.28
C VAL A 216 -15.99 5.88 13.80
N HIS A 217 -15.48 4.79 14.36
CA HIS A 217 -15.41 4.58 15.80
C HIS A 217 -13.94 4.48 16.24
N VAL A 218 -13.49 5.47 17.01
CA VAL A 218 -12.12 5.51 17.53
C VAL A 218 -12.07 4.80 18.88
N LEU A 219 -11.18 3.82 19.01
CA LEU A 219 -10.98 2.97 20.16
C LEU A 219 -9.57 3.23 20.73
N THR A 220 -9.49 3.81 21.91
CA THR A 220 -8.24 4.12 22.60
C THR A 220 -8.08 3.16 23.78
N PRO A 221 -7.08 2.25 23.76
CA PRO A 221 -6.82 1.29 24.82
C PRO A 221 -6.72 1.96 26.19
N GLY A 222 -7.37 1.35 27.20
CA GLY A 222 -7.34 1.86 28.57
C GLY A 222 -8.23 3.08 28.84
N ALA A 223 -8.80 3.71 27.80
CA ALA A 223 -9.82 4.73 27.91
C ALA A 223 -11.21 4.13 27.60
N ASN A 224 -11.66 4.25 26.35
CA ASN A 224 -12.94 3.73 25.87
C ASN A 224 -12.86 2.34 25.25
N PHE A 225 -11.67 1.73 25.25
CA PHE A 225 -11.45 0.36 24.80
C PHE A 225 -10.75 -0.42 25.92
N LYS A 226 -11.55 -1.14 26.70
CA LYS A 226 -11.10 -2.02 27.78
C LYS A 226 -11.67 -3.42 27.61
N VAL A 227 -11.00 -4.41 28.16
CA VAL A 227 -11.33 -5.83 27.95
C VAL A 227 -11.41 -6.57 29.27
N SER A 228 -12.49 -7.31 29.47
CA SER A 228 -12.57 -8.29 30.56
C SER A 228 -11.94 -9.62 30.17
N LEU A 229 -11.17 -10.22 31.09
CA LEU A 229 -10.61 -11.56 30.90
C LEU A 229 -11.70 -12.62 30.68
N ALA A 230 -12.91 -12.41 31.22
CA ALA A 230 -14.04 -13.32 31.03
C ALA A 230 -14.52 -13.40 29.58
N GLN A 231 -14.34 -12.32 28.81
CA GLN A 231 -14.71 -12.27 27.39
C GLN A 231 -13.61 -12.86 26.49
N MET A 232 -12.44 -13.17 27.06
CA MET A 232 -11.29 -13.65 26.31
C MET A 232 -11.26 -15.17 26.18
N GLY A 233 -10.91 -15.64 24.98
CA GLY A 233 -10.58 -17.05 24.79
C GLY A 233 -9.16 -17.36 25.28
N LEU A 234 -8.96 -18.58 25.80
CA LEU A 234 -7.64 -19.10 26.17
C LEU A 234 -6.60 -18.93 25.04
N SER A 235 -7.01 -19.11 23.78
CA SER A 235 -6.12 -18.96 22.63
C SER A 235 -5.62 -17.52 22.42
N VAL A 236 -6.43 -16.51 22.77
CA VAL A 236 -6.07 -15.09 22.62
C VAL A 236 -5.13 -14.67 23.74
N ILE A 237 -5.48 -14.98 25.00
CA ILE A 237 -4.62 -14.63 26.13
C ILE A 237 -3.26 -15.35 26.07
N LEU A 238 -3.21 -16.61 25.60
CA LEU A 238 -1.94 -17.31 25.40
C LEU A 238 -1.04 -16.60 24.37
N LYS A 239 -1.62 -16.08 23.29
CA LYS A 239 -0.85 -15.32 22.29
C LYS A 239 -0.25 -14.05 22.88
N ILE A 240 -1.03 -13.32 23.69
CA ILE A 240 -0.52 -12.15 24.42
C ILE A 240 0.62 -12.55 25.36
N MET A 241 0.42 -13.58 26.18
CA MET A 241 1.44 -14.02 27.13
C MET A 241 2.73 -14.47 26.44
N ILE A 242 2.63 -15.20 25.32
CA ILE A 242 3.78 -15.77 24.61
C ILE A 242 4.46 -14.72 23.71
N HIS A 243 3.71 -14.06 22.82
CA HIS A 243 4.26 -13.21 21.76
C HIS A 243 4.46 -11.76 22.22
N ALA A 244 3.49 -11.16 22.90
CA ALA A 244 3.64 -9.79 23.39
C ALA A 244 4.49 -9.71 24.67
N LEU A 245 4.38 -10.70 25.54
CA LEU A 245 5.01 -10.66 26.88
C LEU A 245 6.16 -11.67 27.06
N GLY A 246 6.47 -12.49 26.05
CA GLY A 246 7.63 -13.38 26.05
C GLY A 246 7.59 -14.47 27.14
N LEU A 247 6.42 -15.01 27.48
CA LEU A 247 6.28 -16.04 28.50
C LEU A 247 6.98 -17.35 28.06
N PRO A 248 7.91 -17.91 28.86
CA PRO A 248 8.61 -19.14 28.52
C PRO A 248 7.68 -20.34 28.39
N GLY A 249 8.10 -21.36 27.63
CA GLY A 249 7.29 -22.55 27.36
C GLY A 249 6.92 -23.36 28.60
N THR A 250 7.78 -23.42 29.61
CA THR A 250 7.49 -24.07 30.91
C THR A 250 6.39 -23.31 31.66
N SER A 251 6.52 -22.00 31.81
CA SER A 251 5.52 -21.14 32.46
C SER A 251 4.20 -21.06 31.69
N THR A 252 4.25 -21.24 30.37
CA THR A 252 3.06 -21.29 29.50
C THR A 252 2.14 -22.47 29.84
N ARG A 253 2.72 -23.63 30.17
CA ARG A 253 1.95 -24.83 30.58
C ARG A 253 1.20 -24.56 31.89
N GLU A 254 1.89 -23.97 32.85
CA GLU A 254 1.30 -23.60 34.15
C GLU A 254 0.20 -22.55 33.99
N PHE A 255 0.47 -21.48 33.23
CA PHE A 255 -0.55 -20.47 32.92
C PHE A 255 -1.80 -21.08 32.28
N LYS A 256 -1.62 -22.01 31.34
CA LYS A 256 -2.73 -22.72 30.68
C LYS A 256 -3.54 -23.54 31.68
N HIS A 257 -2.90 -24.15 32.68
CA HIS A 257 -3.59 -24.89 33.74
C HIS A 257 -4.39 -23.93 34.62
N ILE A 258 -3.76 -22.88 35.16
CA ILE A 258 -4.40 -21.83 35.97
C ILE A 258 -5.63 -21.27 35.26
N TRP A 259 -5.48 -20.85 33.99
CA TRP A 259 -6.57 -20.27 33.22
C TRP A 259 -7.75 -21.25 33.08
N LYS A 260 -7.48 -22.52 32.76
CA LYS A 260 -8.54 -23.54 32.63
C LYS A 260 -9.29 -23.76 33.94
N THR A 261 -8.57 -23.81 35.06
CA THR A 261 -9.16 -23.96 36.39
C THR A 261 -10.09 -22.78 36.72
N LEU A 262 -9.64 -21.55 36.48
CA LEU A 262 -10.44 -20.34 36.69
C LEU A 262 -11.69 -20.30 35.80
N CYS A 263 -11.58 -20.72 34.54
CA CYS A 263 -12.73 -20.84 33.64
C CYS A 263 -13.73 -21.90 34.12
N GLN A 264 -13.27 -23.07 34.58
CA GLN A 264 -14.15 -24.13 35.11
C GLN A 264 -14.92 -23.67 36.34
N GLN A 265 -14.29 -22.86 37.20
CA GLN A 265 -14.90 -22.26 38.38
C GLN A 265 -15.78 -21.03 38.06
N ARG A 266 -15.80 -20.56 36.81
CA ARG A 266 -16.47 -19.31 36.38
C ARG A 266 -16.03 -18.08 37.19
N ARG A 267 -14.76 -18.04 37.60
CA ARG A 267 -14.15 -16.97 38.41
C ARG A 267 -13.06 -16.21 37.66
N ILE A 268 -13.13 -16.16 36.34
CA ILE A 268 -12.06 -15.57 35.54
C ILE A 268 -12.10 -14.03 35.62
N SER A 269 -11.15 -13.46 36.34
CA SER A 269 -10.92 -12.02 36.49
C SER A 269 -9.41 -11.76 36.62
N LEU A 270 -8.96 -10.51 36.47
CA LEU A 270 -7.58 -10.12 36.73
C LEU A 270 -7.23 -10.39 38.19
N GLU A 271 -8.10 -10.05 39.12
CA GLU A 271 -7.89 -10.30 40.54
C GLU A 271 -7.70 -11.80 40.82
N ALA A 272 -8.63 -12.65 40.36
CA ALA A 272 -8.57 -14.09 40.56
C ALA A 272 -7.36 -14.74 39.85
N LEU A 273 -6.93 -14.18 38.72
CA LEU A 273 -5.70 -14.62 38.05
C LEU A 273 -4.47 -14.33 38.92
N GLY A 274 -4.37 -13.15 39.52
CA GLY A 274 -3.29 -12.79 40.44
C GLY A 274 -3.26 -13.69 41.67
N GLU A 275 -4.41 -13.96 42.27
CA GLU A 275 -4.54 -14.89 43.41
C GLU A 275 -4.14 -16.31 43.04
N ALA A 276 -4.60 -16.82 41.89
CA ALA A 276 -4.28 -18.17 41.45
C ALA A 276 -2.78 -18.33 41.14
N ILE A 277 -2.13 -17.31 40.56
CA ILE A 277 -0.67 -17.32 40.38
C ILE A 277 0.04 -17.34 41.74
N LYS A 278 -0.44 -16.58 42.73
CA LYS A 278 0.11 -16.58 44.09
C LYS A 278 0.03 -17.94 44.77
N GLN A 279 -1.12 -18.61 44.62
CA GLN A 279 -1.41 -19.91 45.21
C GLN A 279 -0.82 -21.08 44.41
N SER A 280 -0.34 -20.85 43.19
CA SER A 280 0.31 -21.90 42.40
C SER A 280 1.54 -22.42 43.14
N GLY A 281 1.51 -23.71 43.50
CA GLY A 281 2.61 -24.39 44.20
C GLY A 281 3.82 -24.68 43.31
N GLY A 282 3.92 -24.03 42.15
CA GLY A 282 4.97 -24.22 41.16
C GLY A 282 6.32 -23.65 41.59
N ASN A 283 7.35 -23.94 40.77
CA ASN A 283 8.70 -23.41 40.94
C ASN A 283 8.69 -21.87 41.04
N MET A 284 9.46 -21.30 41.98
CA MET A 284 9.59 -19.85 42.20
C MET A 284 9.83 -19.08 40.90
N HIS A 285 10.72 -19.56 40.03
CA HIS A 285 11.01 -18.91 38.74
C HIS A 285 9.81 -18.89 37.79
N VAL A 286 8.98 -19.94 37.80
CA VAL A 286 7.75 -19.98 37.00
C VAL A 286 6.76 -18.96 37.53
N ARG A 287 6.60 -18.90 38.85
CA ARG A 287 5.69 -17.95 39.51
C ARG A 287 6.13 -16.50 39.29
N ASP A 288 7.42 -16.20 39.42
CA ASP A 288 7.97 -14.85 39.17
C ASP A 288 7.79 -14.44 37.71
N ALA A 289 8.01 -15.37 36.77
CA ALA A 289 7.75 -15.13 35.35
C ALA A 289 6.27 -14.82 35.10
N LEU A 290 5.34 -15.55 35.73
CA LEU A 290 3.91 -15.30 35.61
C LEU A 290 3.50 -13.96 36.24
N PHE A 291 4.01 -13.64 37.42
CA PHE A 291 3.72 -12.37 38.09
C PHE A 291 4.20 -11.16 37.30
N SER A 292 5.42 -11.22 36.75
CA SER A 292 5.95 -10.13 35.90
C SER A 292 5.02 -9.81 34.73
N ARG A 293 4.46 -10.85 34.08
CA ARG A 293 3.52 -10.66 32.97
C ARG A 293 2.13 -10.26 33.43
N TYR A 294 1.66 -10.82 34.53
CA TYR A 294 0.42 -10.41 35.17
C TYR A 294 0.43 -8.90 35.49
N TYR A 295 1.49 -8.39 36.13
CA TYR A 295 1.61 -6.95 36.40
C TYR A 295 1.69 -6.12 35.12
N SER A 296 2.27 -6.65 34.04
CA SER A 296 2.23 -5.99 32.72
C SER A 296 0.79 -5.87 32.20
N LEU A 297 -0.04 -6.91 32.35
CA LEU A 297 -1.47 -6.85 32.00
C LEU A 297 -2.20 -5.80 32.87
N VAL A 298 -2.00 -5.82 34.19
CA VAL A 298 -2.64 -4.87 35.11
C VAL A 298 -2.24 -3.42 34.80
N ASN A 299 -0.94 -3.16 34.63
CA ASN A 299 -0.41 -1.81 34.42
C ASN A 299 -0.74 -1.24 33.04
N SER A 300 -1.07 -2.09 32.06
CA SER A 300 -1.50 -1.63 30.73
C SER A 300 -2.77 -0.76 30.77
N GLY A 301 -3.61 -0.92 31.80
CA GLY A 301 -4.93 -0.28 31.91
C GLY A 301 -5.95 -0.78 30.88
N PHE A 302 -5.54 -1.64 29.94
CA PHE A 302 -6.37 -2.20 28.88
C PHE A 302 -7.34 -3.26 29.40
N PHE A 303 -6.95 -4.00 30.43
CA PHE A 303 -7.82 -5.01 31.04
C PHE A 303 -8.61 -4.44 32.21
N THR A 304 -9.84 -4.92 32.41
CA THR A 304 -10.70 -4.50 33.51
C THR A 304 -11.60 -5.61 34.00
N ASP A 305 -11.81 -5.67 35.31
CA ASP A 305 -12.78 -6.57 35.93
C ASP A 305 -14.19 -5.95 36.02
N ASN A 306 -14.34 -4.66 35.72
CA ASN A 306 -15.64 -4.00 35.65
C ASN A 306 -16.29 -4.27 34.28
N GLU A 307 -17.35 -5.08 34.28
CA GLU A 307 -18.08 -5.44 33.05
C GLU A 307 -18.75 -4.25 32.35
N GLU A 308 -19.10 -3.17 33.06
CA GLU A 308 -19.70 -1.97 32.45
C GLU A 308 -18.70 -1.17 31.61
N LEU A 309 -17.43 -1.20 32.01
CA LEU A 309 -16.32 -0.59 31.28
C LEU A 309 -15.79 -1.50 30.16
N ALA A 310 -16.06 -2.80 30.25
CA ALA A 310 -15.57 -3.79 29.30
C ALA A 310 -16.28 -3.65 27.95
N THR A 311 -15.49 -3.43 26.91
CA THR A 311 -15.95 -3.33 25.53
C THR A 311 -16.01 -4.72 24.91
N SER A 312 -17.21 -5.17 24.54
CA SER A 312 -17.35 -6.39 23.74
C SER A 312 -16.95 -6.13 22.30
N PHE A 313 -15.96 -6.87 21.82
CA PHE A 313 -15.47 -6.77 20.46
C PHE A 313 -16.56 -7.15 19.43
N GLU A 314 -17.42 -8.12 19.73
CA GLU A 314 -18.57 -8.43 18.86
C GLU A 314 -19.57 -7.27 18.73
N LYS A 315 -19.89 -6.58 19.84
CA LYS A 315 -20.81 -5.42 19.81
C LYS A 315 -20.27 -4.26 18.98
N LEU A 316 -18.95 -4.09 18.92
CA LEU A 316 -18.33 -3.07 18.07
C LEU A 316 -18.62 -3.31 16.59
N PHE A 317 -18.66 -4.58 16.15
CA PHE A 317 -18.97 -4.93 14.78
C PHE A 317 -20.45 -4.88 14.44
N GLU A 318 -21.35 -5.01 15.41
CA GLU A 318 -22.78 -4.78 15.17
C GLU A 318 -23.04 -3.35 14.65
N LYS A 319 -22.28 -2.37 15.14
CA LYS A 319 -22.33 -0.97 14.69
C LYS A 319 -21.95 -0.81 13.22
N THR A 320 -21.04 -1.64 12.72
CA THR A 320 -20.54 -1.57 11.33
C THR A 320 -21.26 -2.52 10.37
N LYS A 321 -22.04 -3.48 10.89
CA LYS A 321 -22.60 -4.59 10.08
C LYS A 321 -23.66 -4.18 9.06
N LYS A 322 -24.48 -3.16 9.35
CA LYS A 322 -25.59 -2.74 8.46
C LYS A 322 -25.17 -1.76 7.40
N GLU A 323 -24.47 -0.70 7.80
CA GLU A 323 -24.13 0.39 6.89
C GLU A 323 -22.66 0.37 6.48
N GLY A 324 -21.81 -0.48 7.05
CA GLY A 324 -20.35 -0.37 6.92
C GLY A 324 -19.77 0.69 7.86
N GLY A 325 -18.51 0.53 8.25
CA GLY A 325 -17.85 1.45 9.17
C GLY A 325 -16.39 1.09 9.44
N ALA A 326 -15.67 2.03 10.05
CA ALA A 326 -14.26 1.91 10.38
C ALA A 326 -14.04 1.93 11.89
N LEU A 327 -13.48 0.85 12.43
CA LEU A 327 -12.98 0.76 13.80
C LEU A 327 -11.50 1.18 13.79
N VAL A 328 -11.20 2.37 14.30
CA VAL A 328 -9.84 2.91 14.37
C VAL A 328 -9.28 2.61 15.75
N ILE A 329 -8.33 1.68 15.84
CA ILE A 329 -7.63 1.35 17.08
C ILE A 329 -6.47 2.31 17.21
N ASN A 330 -6.66 3.32 18.05
CA ASN A 330 -5.70 4.39 18.31
C ASN A 330 -4.62 3.87 19.27
N LEU A 331 -3.43 3.65 18.74
CA LEU A 331 -2.24 3.17 19.46
C LEU A 331 -1.21 4.29 19.66
N LYS A 332 -1.61 5.53 19.34
CA LYS A 332 -0.82 6.73 19.64
C LYS A 332 -0.61 6.85 21.15
N ASP A 333 0.60 7.20 21.55
CA ASP A 333 1.00 7.38 22.95
C ASP A 333 0.90 6.09 23.81
N VAL A 334 0.65 4.92 23.20
CA VAL A 334 0.68 3.61 23.85
C VAL A 334 2.11 3.05 23.83
N SER A 335 2.56 2.51 24.97
CA SER A 335 3.89 1.88 25.11
C SER A 335 4.08 0.72 24.14
N THR A 336 5.33 0.39 23.79
CA THR A 336 5.60 -0.71 22.84
C THR A 336 5.03 -2.05 23.29
N VAL A 337 5.11 -2.35 24.59
CA VAL A 337 4.61 -3.61 25.16
C VAL A 337 3.07 -3.62 25.13
N ASP A 338 2.43 -2.55 25.61
CA ASP A 338 0.96 -2.46 25.62
C ASP A 338 0.37 -2.46 24.20
N ARG A 339 1.09 -1.85 23.26
CA ARG A 339 0.75 -1.89 21.83
C ARG A 339 0.74 -3.33 21.32
N GLN A 340 1.76 -4.13 21.63
CA GLN A 340 1.78 -5.55 21.26
C GLN A 340 0.63 -6.31 21.91
N ILE A 341 0.31 -6.06 23.19
CA ILE A 341 -0.84 -6.67 23.88
C ILE A 341 -2.14 -6.40 23.11
N VAL A 342 -2.41 -5.12 22.79
CA VAL A 342 -3.64 -4.70 22.10
C VAL A 342 -3.71 -5.28 20.69
N LEU A 343 -2.60 -5.34 19.97
CA LEU A 343 -2.52 -5.93 18.63
C LEU A 343 -2.82 -7.43 18.64
N GLU A 344 -2.18 -8.18 19.54
CA GLU A 344 -2.39 -9.62 19.69
C GLU A 344 -3.84 -9.93 20.11
N TYR A 345 -4.42 -9.12 21.00
CA TYR A 345 -5.83 -9.19 21.35
C TYR A 345 -6.73 -8.96 20.13
N THR A 346 -6.49 -7.88 19.40
CA THR A 346 -7.30 -7.45 18.26
C THR A 346 -7.31 -8.49 17.16
N LEU A 347 -6.11 -8.92 16.72
CA LEU A 347 -5.99 -9.95 15.69
C LEU A 347 -6.54 -11.29 16.14
N GLY A 348 -6.24 -11.70 17.38
CA GLY A 348 -6.72 -12.96 17.94
C GLY A 348 -8.25 -13.03 17.91
N ASN A 349 -8.93 -11.94 18.28
CA ASN A 349 -10.39 -11.88 18.23
C ASN A 349 -10.94 -11.72 16.83
N LEU A 350 -10.30 -10.94 15.94
CA LEU A 350 -10.68 -10.86 14.53
C LEU A 350 -10.70 -12.24 13.89
N VAL A 351 -9.60 -12.98 13.98
CA VAL A 351 -9.49 -14.33 13.41
C VAL A 351 -10.52 -15.27 14.04
N LYS A 352 -10.76 -15.18 15.36
CA LYS A 352 -11.78 -15.98 16.05
C LYS A 352 -13.18 -15.72 15.53
N ILE A 353 -13.59 -14.46 15.45
CA ILE A 353 -14.94 -14.03 15.02
C ILE A 353 -15.17 -14.40 13.55
N LEU A 354 -14.16 -14.19 12.70
CA LEU A 354 -14.17 -14.56 11.29
C LEU A 354 -14.23 -16.07 11.08
N SER A 355 -13.41 -16.85 11.81
CA SER A 355 -13.44 -18.32 11.74
C SER A 355 -14.78 -18.91 12.19
N GLN A 356 -15.49 -18.21 13.07
CA GLN A 356 -16.83 -18.57 13.54
C GLN A 356 -17.96 -18.04 12.63
N TRP A 357 -17.62 -17.39 11.50
CA TRP A 357 -18.58 -16.81 10.55
C TRP A 357 -19.57 -15.81 11.19
N LYS A 358 -19.21 -15.20 12.33
CA LYS A 358 -20.03 -14.14 12.95
C LYS A 358 -20.07 -12.88 12.08
N ILE A 359 -18.99 -12.67 11.31
CA ILE A 359 -18.83 -11.63 10.30
C ILE A 359 -18.28 -12.31 9.04
N LYS A 360 -18.73 -11.87 7.86
CA LYS A 360 -18.35 -12.44 6.58
C LYS A 360 -16.89 -12.14 6.22
N SER A 361 -16.49 -10.87 6.32
CA SER A 361 -15.15 -10.41 6.01
C SER A 361 -14.86 -9.06 6.65
N VAL A 362 -13.57 -8.74 6.79
CA VAL A 362 -13.08 -7.48 7.35
C VAL A 362 -11.86 -7.01 6.56
N PHE A 363 -11.81 -5.72 6.24
CA PHE A 363 -10.58 -5.09 5.74
C PHE A 363 -9.72 -4.62 6.91
N LEU A 364 -8.46 -5.02 6.93
CA LEU A 364 -7.47 -4.59 7.92
C LEU A 364 -6.49 -3.62 7.27
N PHE A 365 -6.41 -2.40 7.79
CA PHE A 365 -5.36 -1.45 7.44
C PHE A 365 -4.36 -1.39 8.59
N ALA A 366 -3.13 -1.82 8.34
CA ALA A 366 -2.09 -1.84 9.36
C ALA A 366 -1.03 -0.77 9.04
N GLU A 367 -1.05 0.32 9.83
CA GLU A 367 -0.08 1.41 9.73
C GLU A 367 1.28 0.99 10.32
N GLU A 368 2.37 1.44 9.72
CA GLU A 368 3.76 1.01 10.01
C GLU A 368 3.89 -0.51 10.16
N ALA A 369 3.40 -1.23 9.15
CA ALA A 369 3.30 -2.70 9.15
C ALA A 369 4.63 -3.41 9.48
N HIS A 370 5.77 -2.77 9.19
CA HIS A 370 7.11 -3.28 9.53
C HIS A 370 7.33 -3.56 11.03
N LEU A 371 6.55 -2.93 11.91
CA LEU A 371 6.62 -3.18 13.36
C LEU A 371 5.93 -4.47 13.78
N TYR A 372 4.97 -4.97 12.99
CA TYR A 372 4.20 -6.17 13.32
C TYR A 372 4.73 -7.43 12.63
N LEU A 373 5.24 -7.27 11.40
CA LEU A 373 5.63 -8.38 10.53
C LEU A 373 6.94 -9.08 10.94
N ARG A 374 7.58 -8.64 12.03
CA ARG A 374 8.75 -9.30 12.61
C ARG A 374 8.38 -10.57 13.38
N GLU A 375 7.14 -10.69 13.84
CA GLU A 375 6.65 -11.82 14.63
C GLU A 375 6.16 -12.97 13.74
N THR A 376 6.55 -14.20 14.07
CA THR A 376 6.18 -15.42 13.30
C THR A 376 4.67 -15.64 13.21
N TYR A 377 3.92 -15.22 14.22
CA TYR A 377 2.47 -15.38 14.26
C TYR A 377 1.73 -14.57 13.18
N TRP A 378 2.20 -13.36 12.87
CA TRP A 378 1.60 -12.54 11.82
C TRP A 378 1.75 -13.20 10.44
N GLU A 379 2.88 -13.85 10.20
CA GLU A 379 3.15 -14.59 8.97
C GLU A 379 2.15 -15.75 8.75
N ASP A 380 1.85 -16.50 9.81
CA ASP A 380 0.85 -17.59 9.80
C ASP A 380 -0.59 -17.10 9.57
N ILE A 381 -0.91 -15.86 9.98
CA ILE A 381 -2.20 -15.24 9.69
C ILE A 381 -2.25 -14.82 8.23
N ILE A 382 -1.20 -14.16 7.74
CA ILE A 382 -1.15 -13.59 6.38
C ILE A 382 -1.32 -14.67 5.33
N THR A 383 -0.64 -15.82 5.49
CA THR A 383 -0.76 -16.95 4.56
C THR A 383 -2.18 -17.55 4.50
N ARG A 384 -3.01 -17.31 5.52
CA ARG A 384 -4.39 -17.84 5.62
C ARG A 384 -5.47 -16.76 5.66
N MET A 385 -5.10 -15.49 5.51
CA MET A 385 -6.00 -14.36 5.71
C MET A 385 -7.22 -14.42 4.79
N ARG A 386 -7.03 -14.87 3.53
CA ARG A 386 -8.11 -15.06 2.56
C ARG A 386 -9.12 -16.12 3.00
N HIS A 387 -8.66 -17.19 3.63
CA HIS A 387 -9.53 -18.23 4.18
C HIS A 387 -10.36 -17.71 5.36
N PHE A 388 -9.80 -16.80 6.15
CA PHE A 388 -10.54 -16.14 7.23
C PHE A 388 -11.47 -15.02 6.73
N GLY A 389 -11.32 -14.51 5.50
CA GLY A 389 -12.01 -13.30 5.08
C GLY A 389 -11.41 -12.01 5.69
N LEU A 390 -10.11 -12.05 6.04
CA LEU A 390 -9.34 -10.88 6.48
C LEU A 390 -8.53 -10.34 5.30
N PHE A 391 -8.85 -9.15 4.80
CA PHE A 391 -8.21 -8.55 3.63
C PHE A 391 -7.28 -7.43 4.08
N THR A 392 -5.97 -7.60 3.89
CA THR A 392 -4.96 -6.76 4.52
C THR A 392 -4.39 -5.72 3.57
N ASN A 393 -4.24 -4.52 4.09
CA ASN A 393 -3.63 -3.38 3.44
C ASN A 393 -2.49 -2.90 4.34
N PHE A 394 -1.26 -3.23 3.98
CA PHE A 394 -0.08 -2.86 4.74
C PHE A 394 0.40 -1.48 4.32
N VAL A 395 0.55 -0.58 5.28
CA VAL A 395 1.12 0.74 5.05
C VAL A 395 2.47 0.78 5.75
N THR A 396 3.55 1.02 5.02
CA THR A 396 4.90 1.06 5.60
C THR A 396 5.78 2.08 4.88
N ASN A 397 6.78 2.60 5.58
CA ASN A 397 7.87 3.35 4.97
C ASN A 397 9.19 2.54 4.84
N GLN A 398 9.21 1.32 5.37
CA GLN A 398 10.35 0.41 5.37
C GLN A 398 9.99 -0.87 4.60
N PRO A 399 9.99 -0.83 3.25
CA PRO A 399 9.61 -1.98 2.45
C PRO A 399 10.55 -3.18 2.61
N ASP A 400 11.84 -2.98 2.85
CA ASP A 400 12.87 -4.01 3.05
C ASP A 400 12.63 -4.95 4.23
N THR A 401 11.97 -4.44 5.27
CA THR A 401 11.65 -5.21 6.48
C THR A 401 10.51 -6.21 6.28
N ILE A 402 9.71 -6.06 5.23
CA ILE A 402 8.64 -6.99 4.89
C ILE A 402 9.27 -8.21 4.21
N LYS A 403 9.02 -9.39 4.77
CA LYS A 403 9.55 -10.66 4.24
C LYS A 403 9.09 -10.90 2.80
N GLU A 404 9.96 -11.48 1.99
CA GLU A 404 9.74 -11.74 0.56
C GLU A 404 8.49 -12.60 0.29
N ASN A 405 8.15 -13.53 1.19
CA ASN A 405 6.97 -14.38 1.06
C ASN A 405 5.65 -13.62 1.19
N ILE A 406 5.60 -12.53 1.95
CA ILE A 406 4.43 -11.64 2.05
C ILE A 406 4.31 -10.84 0.75
N TYR A 407 5.43 -10.30 0.28
CA TYR A 407 5.53 -9.58 -0.98
C TYR A 407 5.06 -10.39 -2.18
N ARG A 408 5.45 -11.67 -2.27
CA ARG A 408 5.01 -12.58 -3.34
C ARG A 408 3.51 -12.86 -3.32
N GLN A 409 2.84 -12.65 -2.19
CA GLN A 409 1.39 -12.78 -2.04
C GLN A 409 0.65 -11.47 -2.31
N ALA A 410 1.35 -10.34 -2.42
CA ALA A 410 0.73 -9.05 -2.72
C ALA A 410 0.08 -9.07 -4.11
N ASP A 411 -1.20 -8.71 -4.15
CA ASP A 411 -1.94 -8.59 -5.40
C ASP A 411 -1.71 -7.23 -6.05
N SER A 412 -1.61 -6.18 -5.22
CA SER A 412 -1.32 -4.82 -5.68
C SER A 412 -0.32 -4.10 -4.78
N ILE A 413 0.51 -3.26 -5.39
CA ILE A 413 1.47 -2.40 -4.70
C ILE A 413 1.20 -0.95 -5.12
N PHE A 414 1.03 -0.08 -4.13
CA PHE A 414 0.90 1.37 -4.28
C PHE A 414 2.22 2.00 -3.83
N LEU A 415 3.08 2.32 -4.80
CA LEU A 415 4.43 2.79 -4.57
C LEU A 415 4.51 4.31 -4.76
N PHE A 416 4.76 5.03 -3.68
CA PHE A 416 5.10 6.45 -3.70
C PHE A 416 6.62 6.64 -3.86
N ASN A 417 7.06 7.90 -4.00
CA ASN A 417 8.46 8.24 -4.14
C ASN A 417 9.35 7.50 -3.13
N PHE A 418 10.36 6.80 -3.65
CA PHE A 418 11.37 6.06 -2.91
C PHE A 418 12.70 6.18 -3.64
N THR A 419 13.81 6.43 -2.94
CA THR A 419 15.13 6.63 -3.59
C THR A 419 16.17 5.59 -3.21
N ASN A 420 15.97 4.83 -2.14
CA ASN A 420 16.89 3.75 -1.81
C ASN A 420 16.73 2.63 -2.84
N GLU A 421 17.81 2.34 -3.56
CA GLU A 421 17.82 1.30 -4.59
C GLU A 421 17.60 -0.10 -4.03
N ARG A 422 18.08 -0.41 -2.81
CA ARG A 422 17.89 -1.73 -2.17
C ARG A 422 16.43 -2.00 -1.84
N ASP A 423 15.73 -0.96 -1.43
CA ASP A 423 14.32 -1.01 -1.08
C ASP A 423 13.47 -1.18 -2.35
N LEU A 424 13.80 -0.44 -3.42
CA LEU A 424 13.19 -0.60 -4.74
C LEU A 424 13.47 -1.97 -5.36
N GLU A 425 14.67 -2.52 -5.17
CA GLU A 425 15.02 -3.87 -5.61
C GLU A 425 14.10 -4.91 -4.95
N THR A 426 13.91 -4.80 -3.63
CA THR A 426 13.01 -5.68 -2.87
C THR A 426 11.58 -5.61 -3.37
N VAL A 427 11.06 -4.39 -3.55
CA VAL A 427 9.71 -4.18 -4.11
C VAL A 427 9.62 -4.72 -5.54
N SER A 428 10.66 -4.54 -6.35
CA SER A 428 10.65 -4.97 -7.75
C SER A 428 10.61 -6.47 -7.94
N LYS A 429 11.25 -7.25 -7.06
CA LYS A 429 11.20 -8.72 -7.09
C LYS A 429 9.80 -9.26 -6.80
N ALA A 430 9.04 -8.53 -5.99
CA ALA A 430 7.69 -8.85 -5.60
C ALA A 430 6.63 -8.40 -6.62
N ALA A 431 6.91 -7.27 -7.27
CA ALA A 431 5.97 -6.62 -8.15
C ALA A 431 5.78 -7.45 -9.42
N ARG A 432 4.55 -7.48 -9.95
CA ARG A 432 4.20 -8.17 -11.21
C ARG A 432 4.72 -7.43 -12.46
N VAL A 433 5.80 -6.67 -12.31
CA VAL A 433 6.38 -5.76 -13.31
C VAL A 433 7.90 -5.88 -13.25
N ASP A 434 8.59 -5.57 -14.35
CA ASP A 434 10.05 -5.55 -14.39
C ASP A 434 10.67 -4.49 -13.46
N SER A 435 11.87 -4.80 -12.96
CA SER A 435 12.60 -3.96 -12.00
C SER A 435 13.00 -2.60 -12.56
N GLU A 436 13.35 -2.53 -13.85
CA GLU A 436 13.69 -1.27 -14.52
C GLU A 436 12.53 -0.27 -14.45
N THR A 437 11.29 -0.71 -14.68
CA THR A 437 10.11 0.15 -14.56
C THR A 437 9.95 0.71 -13.15
N VAL A 438 10.05 -0.16 -12.14
CA VAL A 438 9.88 0.25 -10.74
C VAL A 438 10.93 1.27 -10.35
N LYS A 439 12.21 0.98 -10.64
CA LYS A 439 13.33 1.86 -10.30
C LYS A 439 13.23 3.20 -11.02
N SER A 440 13.05 3.15 -12.34
CA SER A 440 13.02 4.34 -13.17
C SER A 440 11.86 5.25 -12.79
N ILE A 441 10.64 4.73 -12.70
CA ILE A 441 9.45 5.55 -12.45
C ILE A 441 9.38 6.00 -10.98
N ALA A 442 9.62 5.11 -10.02
CA ALA A 442 9.36 5.42 -8.61
C ALA A 442 10.32 6.47 -8.00
N GLN A 443 11.55 6.56 -8.49
CA GLN A 443 12.54 7.53 -8.00
C GLN A 443 12.17 8.98 -8.32
N GLU A 444 11.48 9.20 -9.44
CA GLU A 444 11.12 10.51 -9.99
C GLU A 444 9.68 10.91 -9.70
N LEU A 445 8.90 10.08 -8.99
CA LEU A 445 7.52 10.42 -8.63
C LEU A 445 7.46 11.73 -7.83
N PRO A 446 6.67 12.73 -8.27
CA PRO A 446 6.45 13.93 -7.48
C PRO A 446 5.70 13.61 -6.17
N PRO A 447 5.69 14.54 -5.19
CA PRO A 447 4.85 14.42 -4.01
C PRO A 447 3.38 14.15 -4.37
N HIS A 448 2.70 13.32 -3.57
CA HIS A 448 1.31 12.90 -3.77
C HIS A 448 1.03 12.13 -5.07
N HIS A 449 2.08 11.71 -5.80
CA HIS A 449 1.94 10.78 -6.91
C HIS A 449 2.30 9.36 -6.45
N CYS A 450 1.56 8.40 -6.97
CA CYS A 450 1.70 6.99 -6.68
C CYS A 450 1.80 6.22 -8.01
N LEU A 451 2.74 5.29 -8.09
CA LEU A 451 2.76 4.24 -9.08
C LEU A 451 1.94 3.06 -8.54
N VAL A 452 0.82 2.78 -9.19
CA VAL A 452 -0.06 1.64 -8.87
C VAL A 452 0.37 0.46 -9.73
N ILE A 453 0.58 -0.70 -9.12
CA ILE A 453 1.06 -1.91 -9.76
C ILE A 453 0.19 -3.09 -9.32
N GLY A 454 -0.07 -4.03 -10.23
CA GLY A 454 -0.74 -5.29 -9.93
C GLY A 454 -2.22 -5.27 -10.28
N LYS A 455 -3.03 -6.03 -9.54
CA LYS A 455 -4.43 -6.31 -9.88
C LYS A 455 -5.32 -5.07 -9.91
N ALA A 456 -5.07 -4.08 -9.04
CA ALA A 456 -5.81 -2.82 -9.02
C ALA A 456 -5.76 -2.02 -10.35
N VAL A 457 -4.81 -2.31 -11.23
CA VAL A 457 -4.66 -1.67 -12.54
C VAL A 457 -4.44 -2.71 -13.64
N ASN A 458 -4.96 -3.93 -13.45
CA ASN A 458 -4.92 -5.00 -14.45
C ASN A 458 -3.52 -5.35 -14.93
N ASP A 459 -2.55 -5.29 -14.02
CA ASP A 459 -1.14 -5.53 -14.26
C ASP A 459 -0.48 -4.52 -15.25
N PHE A 460 -1.15 -3.40 -15.56
CA PHE A 460 -0.58 -2.24 -16.25
C PHE A 460 -0.13 -1.19 -15.23
N PRO A 461 1.18 -0.93 -15.03
CA PRO A 461 1.63 0.07 -14.07
C PRO A 461 1.13 1.48 -14.41
N VAL A 462 0.39 2.12 -13.52
CA VAL A 462 -0.21 3.44 -13.76
C VAL A 462 0.26 4.45 -12.73
N MET A 463 0.74 5.60 -13.20
CA MET A 463 1.00 6.76 -12.36
C MET A 463 -0.29 7.54 -12.11
N THR A 464 -0.56 7.88 -10.87
CA THR A 464 -1.73 8.67 -10.47
C THR A 464 -1.37 9.73 -9.45
N LYS A 465 -1.93 10.92 -9.62
CA LYS A 465 -1.96 11.96 -8.60
C LYS A 465 -3.12 11.66 -7.66
N VAL A 466 -2.81 11.35 -6.41
CA VAL A 466 -3.80 10.95 -5.42
C VAL A 466 -4.77 12.11 -5.16
N ARG A 467 -6.07 11.81 -5.15
CA ARG A 467 -7.13 12.81 -4.92
C ARG A 467 -7.03 13.37 -3.50
N ALA A 468 -7.23 14.67 -3.34
CA ALA A 468 -7.41 15.29 -2.03
C ALA A 468 -8.68 14.75 -1.32
N LEU A 469 -8.66 14.77 0.01
CA LEU A 469 -9.81 14.39 0.85
C LEU A 469 -10.21 15.60 1.67
N ASP A 470 -11.52 15.85 1.76
CA ASP A 470 -12.07 16.89 2.65
C ASP A 470 -12.32 16.31 4.05
N ILE A 471 -11.23 15.94 4.72
CA ILE A 471 -11.25 15.41 6.08
C ILE A 471 -10.17 16.07 6.94
N LYS A 472 -10.33 16.00 8.26
CA LYS A 472 -9.29 16.44 9.18
C LYS A 472 -8.10 15.48 9.12
N THR A 473 -7.08 15.83 8.36
CA THR A 473 -5.82 15.09 8.34
C THR A 473 -5.02 15.41 9.60
N LEU A 474 -4.90 14.42 10.49
CA LEU A 474 -4.00 14.46 11.65
C LEU A 474 -2.63 13.88 11.27
N GLY A 475 -1.60 14.16 12.08
CA GLY A 475 -0.21 13.74 11.80
C GLY A 475 0.68 14.83 11.22
N GLN A 476 0.30 16.12 11.30
CA GLN A 476 1.19 17.21 10.91
C GLN A 476 2.47 17.16 11.74
N THR A 477 3.61 17.18 11.06
CA THR A 477 4.92 17.32 11.69
C THR A 477 4.89 18.58 12.56
N ARG A 478 5.26 18.44 13.84
CA ARG A 478 5.46 19.59 14.72
C ARG A 478 6.70 20.33 14.23
N LEU A 479 6.49 21.40 13.48
CA LEU A 479 7.56 22.25 12.98
C LEU A 479 7.85 23.35 13.99
N PHE A 480 9.14 23.59 14.25
CA PHE A 480 9.59 24.73 15.05
C PHE A 480 9.33 26.05 14.32
N PHE A 481 9.48 26.05 12.99
CA PHE A 481 9.19 27.19 12.13
C PHE A 481 7.84 26.97 11.42
N THR A 482 6.82 27.73 11.83
CA THR A 482 5.44 27.62 11.33
C THR A 482 5.12 28.56 10.16
N LYS A 483 6.11 29.33 9.70
CA LYS A 483 6.02 30.18 8.52
C LYS A 483 7.18 29.84 7.59
N ASN A 484 6.86 29.50 6.35
CA ASN A 484 7.77 29.63 5.21
C ASN A 484 7.53 30.98 4.55
#